data_AF-M1B481-F1
#
_entry.id   AF-M1B481-F1
#
_cell.length_a   1.000
_cell.length_b   1.000
_cell.length_c   1.000
_cell.angle_alpha   90.00
_cell.angle_beta   90.00
_cell.angle_gamma   90.00
#
_symmetry.space_group_name_H-M   'P 1'
#
loop_
_entity.id
_entity.type
_entity.pdbx_description
1 polymer ?
#
loop_
_entity_poly.entity_id
_entity_poly.type
_entity_poly.pdbx_seq_one_letter_code
_entity_poly.pdbx_strand_id
1 'polypeptide(L)'
;MDQPCLGMTDCSICHSSNGFLCRECLKNRYGEELEEVRANKEWICPHCTEEKGINPYWFCNRLLCLKKRNIALTVNTFKARKMGYKSVAHMLMDQLQGAVKGGDDKLFG
;
A
#
# COMPACT_ATOMS: atom_id res chain seq x y z
N MET A 1 4.05 7.79 25.01
CA MET A 1 4.05 9.14 24.40
C MET A 1 2.73 9.31 23.68
N ASP A 2 1.91 10.26 24.10
CA ASP A 2 0.62 10.55 23.48
C ASP A 2 0.86 11.36 22.20
N GLN A 3 1.06 10.68 21.07
CA GLN A 3 1.09 11.37 19.78
C GLN A 3 -0.29 11.97 19.49
N PRO A 4 -0.37 13.25 19.08
CA PRO A 4 -1.64 13.87 18.75
C PRO A 4 -2.33 13.12 17.61
N CYS A 5 -3.65 12.95 17.72
CA CYS A 5 -4.45 12.37 16.65
C CYS A 5 -4.53 13.38 15.49
N LEU A 6 -3.77 13.13 14.42
CA LEU A 6 -3.79 13.96 13.20
C LEU A 6 -4.94 13.60 12.24
N GLY A 7 -5.78 12.63 12.60
CA GLY A 7 -6.80 12.07 11.71
C GLY A 7 -6.21 11.08 10.70
N MET A 8 -6.82 11.00 9.51
CA MET A 8 -6.42 10.10 8.42
C MET A 8 -5.81 10.88 7.26
N THR A 9 -5.23 10.16 6.29
CA THR A 9 -4.88 10.74 4.99
C THR A 9 -6.13 11.20 4.22
N ASP A 10 -5.95 12.09 3.25
CA ASP A 10 -7.00 12.49 2.30
C ASP A 10 -6.40 12.52 0.89
N CYS A 11 -7.06 11.85 -0.06
CA CYS A 11 -6.54 11.70 -1.42
C CYS A 11 -6.91 12.91 -2.27
N SER A 12 -5.94 13.50 -2.96
CA SER A 12 -6.12 14.66 -3.85
C SER A 12 -7.06 14.41 -5.05
N ILE A 13 -7.40 13.15 -5.33
CA ILE A 13 -8.28 12.76 -6.43
C ILE A 13 -9.68 12.39 -5.95
N CYS A 14 -9.80 11.47 -5.00
CA CYS A 14 -11.09 10.83 -4.72
C CYS A 14 -11.80 11.35 -3.48
N HIS A 15 -11.11 12.03 -2.56
CA HIS A 15 -11.67 12.55 -1.30
C HIS A 15 -12.68 11.62 -0.62
N SER A 16 -12.41 10.30 -0.63
CA SER A 16 -13.35 9.27 -0.21
C SER A 16 -12.70 8.32 0.79
N SER A 17 -13.46 7.37 1.33
CA SER A 17 -12.94 6.29 2.18
C SER A 17 -11.82 5.49 1.52
N ASN A 18 -11.71 5.53 0.19
CA ASN A 18 -10.57 4.95 -0.51
C ASN A 18 -9.25 5.71 -0.31
N GLY A 19 -9.32 7.00 0.01
CA GLY A 19 -8.17 7.86 0.34
C GLY A 19 -7.86 7.93 1.84
N PHE A 20 -8.74 7.41 2.70
CA PHE A 20 -8.60 7.53 4.15
C PHE A 20 -7.83 6.35 4.75
N LEU A 21 -6.57 6.58 5.11
CA LEU A 21 -5.69 5.63 5.78
C LEU A 21 -5.27 6.21 7.12
N CYS A 22 -5.36 5.39 8.17
CA CYS A 22 -4.78 5.74 9.46
C CYS A 22 -3.24 5.60 9.42
N ARG A 23 -2.57 6.21 10.39
CA ARG A 23 -1.10 6.16 10.58
C ARG A 23 -0.52 4.75 10.43
N GLU A 24 -1.09 3.78 11.15
CA GLU A 24 -0.57 2.40 11.17
C GLU A 24 -0.78 1.68 9.84
N CYS A 25 -1.91 1.93 9.16
CA CYS A 25 -2.15 1.36 7.84
C CYS A 25 -1.20 1.95 6.81
N LEU A 26 -0.99 3.27 6.84
CA LEU A 26 -0.08 3.95 5.93
C LEU A 26 1.36 3.43 6.11
N LYS A 27 1.83 3.39 7.35
CA LYS A 27 3.18 2.94 7.70
C LYS A 27 3.40 1.46 7.38
N ASN A 28 2.55 0.54 7.84
CA ASN A 28 2.78 -0.88 7.62
C ASN A 28 2.52 -1.35 6.19
N ARG A 29 1.51 -0.77 5.53
CA ARG A 29 1.09 -1.26 4.21
C ARG A 29 1.81 -0.56 3.09
N TYR A 30 2.19 0.70 3.26
CA TYR A 30 2.81 1.52 2.22
C TYR A 30 4.17 2.07 2.61
N GLY A 31 4.48 2.20 3.91
CA GLY A 31 5.81 2.66 4.36
C GLY A 31 5.95 4.17 4.22
N GLU A 32 4.83 4.89 4.29
CA GLU A 32 4.77 6.35 4.28
C GLU A 32 4.39 6.84 5.68
N GLU A 33 4.87 8.04 6.06
CA GLU A 33 4.52 8.67 7.33
C GLU A 33 3.33 9.63 7.15
N LEU A 34 2.42 9.64 8.15
CA LEU A 34 1.14 10.36 8.04
C LEU A 34 1.35 11.88 7.90
N GLU A 35 2.32 12.42 8.61
CA GLU A 35 2.69 13.83 8.59
C GLU A 35 3.13 14.27 7.20
N GLU A 36 4.02 13.50 6.56
CA GLU A 36 4.53 13.76 5.22
C GLU A 36 3.40 13.73 4.19
N VAL A 37 2.55 12.71 4.27
CA VAL A 37 1.40 12.56 3.37
C VAL A 37 0.40 13.69 3.54
N ARG A 38 0.09 14.13 4.77
CA ARG A 38 -0.87 15.24 4.99
C ARG A 38 -0.31 16.62 4.60
N ALA A 39 1.01 16.79 4.67
CA ALA A 39 1.70 17.97 4.17
C ALA A 39 1.65 18.04 2.64
N ASN A 40 1.72 16.90 1.95
CA ASN A 40 1.61 16.81 0.51
C ASN A 40 0.16 16.91 0.01
N LYS A 41 -0.23 18.07 -0.53
CA LYS A 41 -1.58 18.29 -1.09
C LYS A 41 -1.85 17.57 -2.40
N GLU A 42 -0.82 17.04 -3.05
CA GLU A 42 -0.92 16.29 -4.28
C GLU A 42 -0.95 14.78 -4.05
N TRP A 43 -0.86 14.31 -2.79
CA TRP A 43 -0.80 12.89 -2.49
C TRP A 43 -2.01 12.11 -3.06
N ILE A 44 -1.69 11.08 -3.84
CA ILE A 44 -2.65 10.19 -4.48
C ILE A 44 -2.67 8.88 -3.72
N CYS A 45 -3.87 8.43 -3.32
CA CYS A 45 -3.98 7.18 -2.60
C CYS A 45 -3.68 5.97 -3.50
N PRO A 46 -3.21 4.85 -2.92
CA PRO A 46 -2.86 3.65 -3.68
C PRO A 46 -3.99 3.04 -4.51
N HIS A 47 -5.26 3.31 -4.15
CA HIS A 47 -6.40 2.92 -4.98
C HIS A 47 -6.49 3.73 -6.28
N CYS A 48 -6.33 5.05 -6.19
CA CYS A 48 -6.35 5.91 -7.37
C CYS A 48 -5.08 5.74 -8.22
N THR A 49 -3.92 5.47 -7.60
CA THR A 49 -2.69 5.10 -8.31
C THR A 49 -2.91 3.87 -9.19
N GLU A 50 -3.55 2.84 -8.63
CA GLU A 50 -3.91 1.61 -9.34
C GLU A 50 -4.95 1.86 -10.44
N GLU A 51 -6.08 2.49 -10.09
CA GLU A 51 -7.20 2.73 -11.02
C GLU A 51 -6.78 3.56 -12.24
N LYS A 52 -5.85 4.50 -12.05
CA LYS A 52 -5.31 5.35 -13.12
C LYS A 52 -4.09 4.76 -13.83
N GLY A 53 -3.56 3.62 -13.37
CA GLY A 53 -2.35 3.02 -13.94
C GLY A 53 -1.09 3.88 -13.79
N ILE A 54 -1.01 4.75 -12.78
CA ILE A 54 0.13 5.67 -12.58
C ILE A 54 1.40 4.91 -12.22
N ASN A 55 1.27 3.84 -11.43
CA ASN A 55 2.37 2.94 -11.11
C ASN A 55 1.86 1.49 -11.07
N PRO A 56 2.24 0.62 -12.02
CA PRO A 56 1.71 -0.73 -12.15
C PRO A 56 2.09 -1.67 -10.99
N TYR A 57 3.07 -1.29 -10.17
CA TYR A 57 3.53 -2.08 -9.03
C TYR A 57 3.10 -1.49 -7.69
N TRP A 58 2.29 -0.41 -7.70
CA TRP A 58 1.80 0.25 -6.50
C TRP A 58 0.28 0.28 -6.50
N PHE A 59 -0.30 -0.60 -5.70
CA PHE A 59 -1.73 -0.86 -5.73
C PHE A 59 -2.38 -0.89 -4.34
N CYS A 60 -3.71 -0.94 -4.32
CA CYS A 60 -4.47 -0.95 -3.08
C CYS A 60 -4.22 -2.21 -2.24
N ASN A 61 -3.60 -2.02 -1.08
CA ASN A 61 -3.37 -3.06 -0.06
C ASN A 61 -4.40 -3.04 1.08
N ARG A 62 -5.58 -2.46 0.88
CA ARG A 62 -6.69 -2.64 1.83
C ARG A 62 -7.12 -4.09 1.87
N LEU A 63 -7.64 -4.53 3.02
CA LEU A 63 -8.13 -5.90 3.20
C LEU A 63 -9.09 -6.34 2.09
N LEU A 64 -10.04 -5.48 1.69
CA LEU A 64 -10.99 -5.78 0.61
C LEU A 64 -10.29 -5.94 -0.75
N CYS A 65 -9.34 -5.05 -1.08
CA CYS A 65 -8.56 -5.12 -2.32
C CYS A 65 -7.71 -6.40 -2.38
N LEU A 66 -7.03 -6.74 -1.28
CA LEU A 66 -6.22 -7.95 -1.20
C LEU A 66 -7.05 -9.24 -1.23
N LYS A 67 -8.23 -9.26 -0.58
CA LYS A 67 -9.18 -10.38 -0.66
C LYS A 67 -9.61 -10.66 -2.10
N LYS A 68 -9.89 -9.62 -2.90
CA LYS A 68 -10.22 -9.77 -4.33
C LYS A 68 -9.08 -10.39 -5.16
N ARG A 69 -7.85 -10.32 -4.66
CA ARG A 69 -6.63 -10.88 -5.30
C ARG A 69 -6.15 -12.17 -4.64
N ASN A 70 -6.90 -12.73 -3.69
CA ASN A 70 -6.49 -13.88 -2.87
C ASN A 70 -5.16 -13.68 -2.10
N ILE A 71 -4.84 -12.44 -1.71
CA ILE A 71 -3.63 -12.10 -0.95
C ILE A 71 -3.97 -11.92 0.54
N ALA A 72 -3.27 -12.64 1.42
CA ALA A 72 -3.49 -12.55 2.87
C ALA A 72 -2.71 -11.39 3.52
N LEU A 73 -3.38 -10.33 3.98
CA LEU A 73 -2.73 -9.13 4.52
C LEU A 73 -1.88 -9.40 5.78
N THR A 74 -2.41 -10.14 6.75
CA THR A 74 -1.73 -10.41 8.03
C THR A 74 -0.42 -11.15 7.81
N VAL A 75 -0.48 -12.24 7.03
CA VAL A 75 0.69 -13.04 6.65
C VAL A 75 1.73 -12.18 5.95
N ASN A 76 1.31 -11.33 5.01
CA ASN A 76 2.23 -10.46 4.28
C ASN A 76 2.84 -9.36 5.15
N THR A 77 2.14 -8.89 6.19
CA THR A 77 2.70 -7.92 7.15
C THR A 77 3.84 -8.54 7.96
N PHE A 78 3.64 -9.76 8.46
CA PHE A 78 4.71 -10.51 9.14
C PHE A 78 5.85 -10.86 8.21
N LYS A 79 5.55 -11.32 6.99
CA LYS A 79 6.54 -11.67 5.97
C LYS A 79 7.41 -10.47 5.58
N ALA A 80 6.79 -9.32 5.27
CA ALA A 80 7.50 -8.11 4.89
C ALA A 80 8.48 -7.67 6.00
N ARG A 81 8.03 -7.66 7.25
CA ARG A 81 8.88 -7.34 8.41
C ARG A 81 10.03 -8.35 8.58
N LYS A 82 9.75 -9.66 8.50
CA LYS A 82 10.76 -10.71 8.64
C LYS A 82 11.84 -10.65 7.56
N MET A 83 11.45 -10.25 6.34
CA MET A 83 12.37 -10.10 5.21
C MET A 83 13.06 -8.72 5.16
N GLY A 84 12.77 -7.82 6.11
CA GLY A 84 13.40 -6.50 6.17
C GLY A 84 12.85 -5.45 5.21
N TYR A 85 11.69 -5.68 4.59
CA TYR A 85 11.05 -4.67 3.74
C TYR A 85 10.45 -3.52 4.58
N LYS A 86 10.50 -2.32 4.01
CA LYS A 86 9.91 -1.11 4.60
C LYS A 86 8.39 -1.24 4.84
N SER A 87 7.68 -1.94 3.95
CA SER A 87 6.24 -2.17 4.06
C SER A 87 5.78 -3.35 3.20
N VAL A 88 4.51 -3.74 3.36
CA VAL A 88 3.88 -4.76 2.50
C VAL A 88 3.92 -4.36 1.02
N ALA A 89 3.67 -3.10 0.68
CA ALA A 89 3.72 -2.64 -0.71
C ALA A 89 5.12 -2.80 -1.32
N HIS A 90 6.19 -2.49 -0.59
CA HIS A 90 7.56 -2.67 -1.09
C HIS A 90 7.87 -4.15 -1.38
N MET A 91 7.43 -5.07 -0.50
CA MET A 91 7.58 -6.51 -0.74
C MET A 91 6.79 -6.98 -1.96
N LEU A 92 5.54 -6.54 -2.12
CA LEU A 92 4.69 -6.93 -3.25
C LEU A 92 5.21 -6.36 -4.57
N MET A 93 5.70 -5.11 -4.55
CA MET A 93 6.35 -4.48 -5.68
C MET A 93 7.58 -5.27 -6.14
N ASP A 94 8.45 -5.65 -5.21
CA ASP A 94 9.64 -6.46 -5.50
C ASP A 94 9.27 -7.83 -6.10
N GLN A 95 8.25 -8.50 -5.56
CA GLN A 95 7.74 -9.76 -6.12
C GLN A 95 7.19 -9.60 -7.54
N LEU A 96 6.43 -8.54 -7.80
CA LEU A 96 5.87 -8.26 -9.12
C LEU A 96 6.96 -7.91 -10.14
N GLN A 97 7.93 -7.09 -9.76
CA GLN A 97 9.07 -6.74 -10.62
C GLN A 97 9.99 -7.95 -10.86
N GLY A 98 10.18 -8.79 -9.84
CA GLY A 98 10.92 -10.05 -9.93
C GLY A 98 10.25 -11.05 -10.86
N ALA A 99 8.91 -11.20 -10.79
CA ALA A 99 8.13 -12.03 -11.71
C ALA A 99 8.18 -11.54 -13.16
N VAL A 100 8.47 -10.25 -13.39
CA VAL A 100 8.71 -9.69 -14.74
C VAL A 100 10.16 -9.92 -15.18
N LYS A 101 11.12 -9.99 -14.26
CA LYS A 101 12.54 -10.23 -14.55
C LYS A 101 12.91 -11.70 -14.71
N GLY A 102 12.12 -12.61 -14.14
CA GLY A 102 12.14 -14.04 -14.44
C GLY A 102 10.84 -14.42 -15.11
N GLY A 103 10.81 -14.42 -16.44
CA GLY A 103 9.68 -14.97 -17.18
C GLY A 103 9.45 -16.42 -16.74
N ASP A 104 8.31 -16.68 -16.12
CA ASP A 104 7.46 -17.88 -16.18
C ASP A 104 6.62 -18.03 -14.89
N ASP A 105 5.31 -17.84 -15.06
CA ASP A 105 4.17 -18.32 -14.27
C ASP A 105 4.31 -18.55 -12.76
N LYS A 106 3.68 -17.65 -11.98
CA LYS A 106 2.62 -17.94 -10.97
C LYS A 106 2.47 -16.79 -9.98
N LEU A 107 1.51 -15.89 -10.23
CA LEU A 107 0.96 -15.03 -9.17
C LEU A 107 -0.55 -15.22 -8.95
N PHE A 108 -1.13 -16.25 -9.58
CA PHE A 108 -2.49 -16.70 -9.31
C PHE A 108 -2.51 -18.23 -9.34
N GLY A 109 -2.24 -18.83 -8.19
CA GLY A 109 -2.41 -20.24 -7.89
C GLY A 109 -2.89 -20.39 -6.46
#